data_AF-A0A822HTI3-F1
#
_entry.id   AF-A0A822HTI3-F1
#
_cell.length_a   1.000
_cell.length_b   1.000
_cell.length_c   1.000
_cell.angle_alpha   90.00
_cell.angle_beta   90.00
_cell.angle_gamma   90.00
#
_symmetry.space_group_name_H-M   'P 1'
#
loop_
_entity.id
_entity.type
_entity.pdbx_description
1 polymer ?
#
loop_
_entity_poly.entity_id
_entity_poly.type
_entity_poly.pdbx_seq_one_letter_code
_entity_poly.pdbx_strand_id
1 'polypeptide(L)' 'MDYCDGGDLHSRIQAQRGILFNEDQILDWFVQITLALKHVHDRKVLHRDIKSQNVFLTRDCSA' A
#
# COMPACT_ATOMS: atom_id res chain seq x y z
N MET A 1 -2.87 11.31 -12.72
CA MET A 1 -3.12 10.34 -11.66
C MET A 1 -3.62 9.09 -12.33
N ASP A 2 -2.88 8.00 -12.22
CA ASP A 2 -3.30 6.72 -12.75
C ASP A 2 -4.47 6.18 -11.92
N TYR A 3 -5.49 5.65 -12.59
CA TYR A 3 -6.65 5.08 -11.92
C TYR A 3 -6.26 3.73 -11.30
N CYS A 4 -6.35 3.63 -9.98
CA CYS A 4 -6.08 2.39 -9.25
C CYS A 4 -7.40 1.65 -8.98
N ASP A 5 -7.72 0.67 -9.82
CA ASP A 5 -8.93 -0.18 -9.74
C ASP A 5 -9.11 -0.92 -8.39
N GLY A 6 -8.02 -1.12 -7.63
CA GLY A 6 -8.03 -1.91 -6.39
C GLY A 6 -8.44 -1.13 -5.15
N GLY A 7 -8.67 0.18 -5.26
CA GLY A 7 -8.95 1.06 -4.12
C GLY A 7 -7.75 1.25 -3.21
N ASP A 8 -7.99 1.66 -1.97
CA ASP A 8 -6.94 1.91 -0.97
C ASP A 8 -6.85 0.78 0.06
N LEU A 9 -5.68 0.67 0.71
CA LEU A 9 -5.40 -0.35 1.72
C LEU A 9 -6.34 -0.23 2.94
N HIS A 10 -6.81 0.98 3.27
CA HIS A 10 -7.76 1.16 4.38
C HIS A 10 -9.11 0.51 4.07
N SER A 11 -9.65 0.71 2.86
CA SER A 11 -10.83 0.02 2.37
C SER A 11 -10.66 -1.50 2.36
N ARG A 12 -9.46 -2.00 1.99
CA ARG A 12 -9.14 -3.43 2.02
C ARG A 12 -9.14 -4.01 3.44
N ILE A 13 -8.58 -3.29 4.41
CA ILE A 13 -8.59 -3.68 5.82
C ILE A 13 -10.02 -3.72 6.38
N GLN A 14 -10.84 -2.70 6.07
CA GLN A 14 -12.24 -2.68 6.49
C GLN A 14 -13.05 -3.85 5.89
N ALA A 15 -12.78 -4.20 4.63
CA ALA A 15 -13.45 -5.31 3.96
C ALA A 15 -13.20 -6.67 4.64
N GLN A 16 -12.13 -6.81 5.42
CA GLN A 16 -11.84 -8.05 6.13
C GLN A 16 -12.74 -8.31 7.35
N ARG A 17 -13.55 -7.34 7.79
CA ARG A 17 -14.56 -7.52 8.86
C ARG A 17 -14.00 -8.19 10.13
N GLY A 18 -12.76 -7.89 10.50
CA GLY A 18 -12.10 -8.40 11.71
C GLY A 18 -11.29 -9.69 11.52
N ILE A 19 -11.22 -10.24 10.30
CA ILE A 19 -10.33 -11.36 9.97
C ILE A 19 -8.93 -10.81 9.65
N LEU A 20 -7.90 -11.40 10.25
CA LEU A 20 -6.51 -11.00 10.02
C LEU A 20 -6.03 -11.45 8.63
N PHE A 21 -5.15 -10.67 8.02
CA PHE A 21 -4.44 -11.09 6.81
C PHE A 21 -3.34 -12.08 7.14
N ASN A 22 -2.93 -12.87 6.14
CA ASN A 22 -1.74 -13.70 6.26
C ASN A 22 -0.49 -12.83 6.45
N GLU A 23 0.48 -13.30 7.22
CA GLU A 23 1.71 -12.58 7.52
C GLU A 23 2.52 -12.28 6.26
N ASP A 24 2.64 -13.26 5.35
CA ASP A 24 3.35 -13.09 4.08
C ASP A 24 2.75 -11.94 3.25
N GLN A 25 1.42 -11.84 3.19
CA GLN A 25 0.74 -10.78 2.46
C GLN A 25 0.99 -9.40 3.09
N ILE A 26 1.05 -9.33 4.42
CA ILE A 26 1.36 -8.10 5.15
C ILE A 26 2.81 -7.68 4.87
N LEU A 27 3.74 -8.63 4.87
CA LEU A 27 5.15 -8.38 4.58
C LEU A 27 5.34 -7.89 3.15
N ASP A 28 4.65 -8.47 2.16
CA ASP A 28 4.70 -8.01 0.77
C ASP A 28 4.27 -6.55 0.64
N TRP A 29 3.13 -6.16 1.24
CA TRP A 29 2.70 -4.77 1.25
C TRP A 29 3.69 -3.88 1.99
N PHE A 30 4.21 -4.33 3.12
CA PHE A 30 5.15 -3.57 3.94
C PHE A 30 6.47 -3.29 3.20
N VAL A 31 7.01 -4.29 2.51
CA VAL A 31 8.23 -4.14 1.69
C VAL A 31 7.99 -3.11 0.58
N GLN A 32 6.87 -3.19 -0.13
CA GLN A 32 6.54 -2.23 -1.20
C GLN A 32 6.40 -0.80 -0.69
N ILE A 33 5.70 -0.60 0.43
CA ILE A 33 5.57 0.73 1.08
C ILE A 33 6.94 1.25 1.49
N THR A 34 7.79 0.40 2.08
CA THR A 34 9.12 0.79 2.54
C THR A 34 10.05 1.15 1.37
N LEU A 35 9.97 0.43 0.26
CA LEU A 35 10.71 0.76 -0.97
C LEU A 35 10.28 2.11 -1.55
N ALA A 36 8.98 2.38 -1.59
CA ALA A 36 8.45 3.68 -2.02
C ALA A 36 8.94 4.81 -1.11
N LEU A 37 8.92 4.61 0.21
CA LEU A 37 9.43 5.60 1.17
C LEU A 37 10.92 5.83 1.03
N LYS A 38 11.70 4.76 0.86
CA LYS A 38 13.13 4.86 0.58
C LYS A 38 13.37 5.72 -0.66
N HIS A 39 12.63 5.50 -1.73
CA HIS A 39 12.76 6.26 -2.98
C HIS A 39 12.48 7.76 -2.81
N VAL A 40 11.48 8.10 -1.97
CA VAL A 40 11.13 9.49 -1.64
C VAL A 40 12.21 10.13 -0.76
N HIS A 41 12.69 9.42 0.25
CA HIS A 41 13.73 9.90 1.16
C HIS A 41 15.11 10.04 0.48
N ASP A 42 15.45 9.16 -0.47
CA ASP A 42 16.68 9.24 -1.25
C ASP A 42 16.73 10.54 -2.10
N ARG A 43 15.57 11.16 -2.37
CA ARG A 43 15.45 12.48 -3.03
C ARG A 43 15.32 13.66 -2.07
N LYS A 44 15.50 13.44 -0.76
CA LYS A 44 15.33 14.44 0.30
C LYS A 44 13.91 15.05 0.34
N VAL A 45 12.91 14.31 -0.15
CA VAL A 45 11.50 14.70 -0.06
C VAL A 45 10.91 14.05 1.18
N LEU A 46 10.08 14.79 1.92
CA LEU A 46 9.31 14.26 3.03
C LEU A 46 7.91 13.93 2.54
N HIS A 47 7.45 12.68 2.72
CA HIS A 47 6.09 12.29 2.30
C HIS A 47 5.01 13.00 3.13
N ARG A 48 5.23 13.19 4.44
CA ARG A 48 4.35 13.89 5.42
C ARG A 48 2.94 13.33 5.65
N ASP A 49 2.43 12.48 4.77
CA ASP A 49 1.08 11.90 4.87
C ASP A 49 1.11 10.39 4.57
N ILE A 50 1.88 9.65 5.37
CA ILE A 50 1.97 8.19 5.27
C ILE A 50 0.81 7.60 6.08
N LYS A 51 -0.21 7.13 5.37
CA LYS A 51 -1.41 6.51 5.95
C LYS A 51 -1.97 5.46 5.00
N SER A 52 -2.71 4.48 5.52
CA SER A 52 -3.30 3.39 4.74
C SER A 52 -4.28 3.86 3.65
N GLN A 53 -4.87 5.05 3.81
CA GLN A 53 -5.72 5.70 2.80
C GLN A 53 -4.94 6.18 1.57
N ASN A 54 -3.63 6.40 1.70
CA ASN A 54 -2.76 6.86 0.61
C ASN A 54 -1.93 5.73 -0.01
N VAL A 55 -2.16 4.49 0.43
CA VAL A 55 -1.58 3.29 -0.18
C VAL A 55 -2.63 2.71 -1.10
N PHE A 56 -2.47 2.94 -2.40
CA PHE A 56 -3.38 2.43 -3.42
C PHE A 56 -2.94 1.04 -3.87
N LEU A 57 -3.92 0.15 -3.98
CA LEU A 57 -3.73 -1.19 -4.50
C LEU A 57 -4.06 -1.17 -5.99
N THR A 58 -3.13 -1.64 -6.81
CA THR A 58 -3.42 -1.96 -8.21
C THR A 58 -4.08 -3.34 -8.27
N ARG A 59 -5.03 -3.54 -9.19
CA ARG A 59 -5.38 -4.91 -9.57
C ARG A 59 -4.13 -5.52 -10.19
N ASP A 60 -3.58 -6.56 -9.58
CA ASP A 60 -2.52 -7.33 -10.22
C ASP A 60 -3.02 -7.82 -11.58
N CYS A 61 -2.42 -7.28 -12.63
CA CYS A 61 -2.29 -7.96 -13.91
C CYS A 61 -0.93 -8.65 -13.86
N SER A 62 -0.80 -9.70 -13.04
CA SER A 62 0.29 -10.66 -13.17
C SER A 62 -0.02 -11.54 -14.37
N ALA A 63 0.52 -11.13 -15.52
CA ALA A 63 0.75 -11.99 -16.68
C ALA A 63 2.25 -12.28 -16.79
#